data_AF-A0A0N1BTD1-F1
#
_entry.id   AF-A0A0N1BTD1-F1
#
_cell.length_a   1.000
_cell.length_b   1.000
_cell.length_c   1.000
_cell.angle_alpha   90.00
_cell.angle_beta   90.00
_cell.angle_gamma   90.00
#
_symmetry.space_group_name_H-M   'P 1'
#
loop_
_entity.id
_entity.type
_entity.pdbx_description
1 polymer ?
#
loop_
_entity_poly.entity_id
_entity_poly.type
_entity_poly.pdbx_seq_one_letter_code
_entity_poly.pdbx_strand_id
1 'polypeptide(L)' 'MDSADRRLGDRILAALELAIDQQELEIAEQLWRALELALSRYGGPDAFEKRDPPANLDDVLDRLFALRHAKGC' A
#
# COMPACT_ATOMS: atom_id res chain seq x y z
N MET A 1 -21.14 13.89 5.12
CA MET A 1 -19.70 14.24 5.26
C MET A 1 -19.01 12.90 5.41
N ASP A 2 -18.92 12.20 4.28
CA ASP A 2 -19.02 10.74 4.25
C ASP A 2 -17.67 10.09 4.13
N SER A 3 -17.22 9.46 5.23
CA SER A 3 -16.55 8.15 5.38
C SER A 3 -15.38 7.73 4.48
N ALA A 4 -15.04 8.50 3.45
CA ALA A 4 -13.89 8.29 2.55
C ALA A 4 -12.56 8.69 3.21
N ASP A 5 -12.62 9.52 4.26
CA ASP A 5 -11.47 10.16 4.90
C ASP A 5 -10.55 9.21 5.71
N ARG A 6 -10.92 7.93 5.93
CA ARG A 6 -10.20 7.10 6.91
C ARG A 6 -10.05 5.61 6.62
N ARG A 7 -9.89 5.13 5.39
CA ARG A 7 -9.54 3.70 5.24
C ARG A 7 -8.11 3.44 5.76
N LEU A 8 -7.95 2.34 6.47
CA LEU A 8 -6.65 1.90 6.94
C LEU A 8 -5.69 1.65 5.75
N GLY A 9 -6.21 1.09 4.65
CA GLY A 9 -5.48 0.90 3.40
C GLY A 9 -4.92 2.21 2.83
N ASP A 10 -5.75 3.25 2.70
CA ASP A 10 -5.31 4.55 2.15
C ASP A 10 -4.24 5.21 3.02
N ARG A 11 -4.30 5.06 4.36
CA ARG A 11 -3.24 5.54 5.25
C ARG A 11 -1.95 4.75 5.12
N ILE A 12 -2.05 3.44 4.99
CA ILE A 12 -0.87 2.59 4.78
C ILE A 12 -0.25 2.93 3.42
N LEU A 13 -1.06 3.16 2.39
CA LEU A 13 -0.59 3.55 1.06
C LEU A 13 0.12 4.91 1.08
N ALA A 14 -0.47 5.92 1.72
CA ALA A 14 0.17 7.23 1.88
C ALA A 14 1.48 7.14 2.69
N ALA A 15 1.52 6.31 3.74
CA ALA A 15 2.75 6.08 4.50
C ALA A 15 3.80 5.33 3.68
N LEU A 16 3.38 4.39 2.83
CA LEU A 16 4.25 3.64 1.94
C LEU A 16 4.91 4.56 0.91
N GLU A 17 4.12 5.44 0.29
CA GLU A 17 4.62 6.49 -0.60
C GLU A 17 5.70 7.33 0.07
N LEU A 18 5.42 7.81 1.29
CA LEU A 18 6.35 8.62 2.05
C LEU A 18 7.63 7.86 2.43
N ALA A 19 7.54 6.56 2.74
CA ALA A 19 8.71 5.73 3.02
C ALA A 19 9.56 5.51 1.76
N ILE A 20 8.93 5.34 0.60
CA ILE A 20 9.61 5.24 -0.69
C ILE A 20 10.30 6.57 -1.05
N ASP A 21 9.63 7.71 -0.85
CA ASP A 21 10.20 9.05 -1.05
C ASP A 21 11.44 9.27 -0.18
N GLN A 22 11.39 8.81 1.08
CA GLN A 22 12.51 8.89 2.01
C GLN A 22 13.58 7.81 1.77
N GLN A 23 13.39 6.92 0.79
CA GLN A 23 14.32 5.83 0.46
C GLN A 23 14.53 4.82 1.62
N GLU A 24 13.54 4.71 2.50
CA GLU A 24 13.52 3.83 3.67
C GLU A 24 12.97 2.45 3.28
N LEU A 25 13.81 1.62 2.68
CA LEU A 25 13.40 0.32 2.13
C LEU A 25 12.77 -0.59 3.20
N GLU A 26 13.40 -0.71 4.38
CA GLU A 26 12.90 -1.60 5.43
C GLU A 26 11.49 -1.20 5.90
N ILE A 27 11.25 0.11 6.06
CA ILE A 27 9.94 0.65 6.43
C ILE A 27 8.92 0.42 5.30
N ALA A 28 9.31 0.69 4.06
CA ALA A 28 8.46 0.49 2.89
C ALA A 28 8.03 -0.98 2.74
N GLU A 29 8.92 -1.95 3.01
CA GLU A 29 8.60 -3.38 3.02
C GLU A 29 7.55 -3.75 4.07
N GLN A 30 7.68 -3.23 5.30
CA GLN A 30 6.71 -3.50 6.36
C GLN A 30 5.33 -2.90 6.03
N LEU A 31 5.31 -1.69 5.46
CA LEU A 31 4.09 -1.01 5.06
C LEU A 31 3.42 -1.72 3.88
N TRP A 32 4.18 -2.23 2.92
CA TRP A 32 3.66 -3.05 1.82
C TRP A 32 2.95 -4.30 2.34
N ARG A 33 3.58 -5.06 3.26
CA ARG A 33 2.95 -6.25 3.87
C ARG A 33 1.69 -5.89 4.65
N ALA A 34 1.70 -4.77 5.37
CA ALA A 34 0.52 -4.28 6.08
C ALA A 34 -0.63 -3.91 5.11
N LEU A 35 -0.30 -3.34 3.95
CA LEU A 35 -1.26 -3.02 2.89
C LEU A 35 -1.85 -4.28 2.29
N GLU A 36 -1.04 -5.28 1.96
CA GLU A 36 -1.50 -6.57 1.45
C GLU A 36 -2.46 -7.26 2.42
N LEU A 37 -2.16 -7.24 3.72
CA LEU A 37 -3.05 -7.76 4.76
C LEU A 37 -4.36 -6.98 4.83
N ALA A 38 -4.28 -5.65 4.75
CA ALA A 38 -5.45 -4.80 4.73
C ALA A 38 -6.31 -5.02 3.48
N LEU A 39 -5.72 -5.27 2.30
CA LEU A 39 -6.46 -5.57 1.08
C LEU A 39 -7.03 -6.99 1.09
N SER A 40 -6.26 -7.99 1.53
CA SER A 40 -6.69 -9.40 1.59
C SER A 40 -7.83 -9.64 2.57
N ARG A 41 -7.84 -8.92 3.71
CA ARG A 41 -8.94 -8.97 4.70
C ARG A 41 -10.28 -8.47 4.14
N TYR A 42 -10.22 -7.64 3.10
CA TYR A 42 -11.39 -7.11 2.39
C TYR A 42 -11.61 -7.80 1.02
N GLY A 43 -10.91 -8.91 0.73
CA GLY A 43 -11.01 -9.64 -0.55
C GLY A 43 -11.39 -11.13 -0.47
N GLY A 44 -11.62 -11.69 0.72
CA GLY A 44 -12.03 -13.09 0.91
C GLY A 44 -13.46 -13.42 0.41
N PRO A 45 -13.88 -14.71 0.41
CA PRO A 45 -15.20 -15.14 -0.09
C PRO A 45 -16.41 -14.54 0.67
N ASP A 46 -16.20 -14.04 1.89
CA ASP A 46 -17.18 -13.27 2.69
C ASP A 46 -16.97 -11.74 2.62
N ALA A 47 -16.04 -11.27 1.77
CA ALA A 47 -15.68 -9.87 1.75
C ALA A 47 -16.75 -9.05 1.03
N PHE A 48 -17.41 -8.22 1.83
CA PHE A 48 -18.55 -7.38 1.47
C PHE A 48 -18.24 -6.24 0.48
N GLU A 49 -17.00 -6.09 -0.01
CA GLU A 49 -16.63 -4.99 -0.90
C GLU A 49 -15.89 -5.46 -2.15
N LYS A 50 -16.65 -5.56 -3.26
CA LYS A 50 -16.12 -5.38 -4.61
C LYS A 50 -15.71 -3.90 -4.79
N ARG A 51 -14.67 -3.44 -4.11
CA ARG A 51 -14.11 -2.11 -4.36
C ARG A 51 -12.88 -2.22 -5.24
N ASP A 52 -12.82 -1.33 -6.21
CA ASP A 52 -11.63 -1.12 -6.99
C ASP A 52 -10.45 -0.76 -6.07
N PRO A 53 -9.26 -1.31 -6.34
CA PRO A 53 -8.05 -0.90 -5.64
C PRO A 53 -7.84 0.62 -5.80
N PRO A 54 -7.13 1.25 -4.85
CA PRO A 54 -6.78 2.66 -4.97
C PRO A 54 -6.00 2.90 -6.27
N ALA A 55 -6.38 3.93 -7.02
CA ALA A 55 -5.92 4.16 -8.40
C ALA A 55 -4.40 4.35 -8.54
N ASN A 56 -3.72 4.71 -7.46
CA ASN A 56 -2.28 4.92 -7.36
C ASN A 56 -1.49 3.67 -6.91
N LEU A 57 -2.16 2.53 -6.67
CA LEU A 57 -1.49 1.33 -6.16
C LEU A 57 -0.39 0.82 -7.10
N ASP A 58 -0.68 0.78 -8.40
CA ASP A 58 0.27 0.28 -9.42
C ASP A 58 1.52 1.17 -9.49
N ASP A 59 1.35 2.50 -9.49
CA ASP A 59 2.48 3.43 -9.49
C ASP A 59 3.36 3.27 -8.25
N VAL A 60 2.76 3.07 -7.07
CA VAL A 60 3.50 2.87 -5.82
C VAL A 60 4.27 1.56 -5.82
N LEU A 61 3.69 0.51 -6.41
CA LEU A 61 4.33 -0.79 -6.58
C LEU A 61 5.57 -0.72 -7.46
N ASP A 62 5.49 -0.05 -8.60
CA ASP A 62 6.62 0.15 -9.50
C ASP A 62 7.76 0.89 -8.79
N ARG A 63 7.42 1.93 -8.01
CA ARG A 63 8.41 2.69 -7.24
C ARG A 63 9.05 1.88 -6.10
N LEU A 64 8.27 1.04 -5.42
CA LEU A 64 8.79 0.10 -4.42
C LEU A 64 9.76 -0.90 -5.05
N PHE A 65 9.42 -1.44 -6.22
CA PHE A 65 10.29 -2.36 -6.96
C PHE A 65 11.60 -1.69 -7.38
N ALA A 66 11.54 -0.45 -7.87
CA ALA A 66 12.73 0.33 -8.18
C ALA A 66 13.60 0.57 -6.93
N LEU A 67 13.00 0.88 -5.79
CA LEU A 67 13.71 1.06 -4.52
C LEU A 67 14.39 -0.24 -4.05
N ARG A 68 13.71 -1.38 -4.15
CA ARG A 68 14.27 -2.72 -3.87
C ARG A 68 15.50 -2.97 -4.73
N HIS A 69 15.41 -2.69 -6.03
CA HIS A 69 16.53 -2.86 -6.94
C HIS A 69 17.70 -1.92 -6.63
N ALA A 70 17.43 -0.68 -6.21
CA ALA A 70 18.46 0.31 -5.90
C ALA A 70 19.21 0.01 -4.59
N LYS A 71 18.54 -0.61 -3.60
CA LYS A 71 19.08 -0.87 -2.25
C LYS A 71 19.52 -2.32 -2.02
N GLY A 72 19.11 -3.24 -2.90
CA GLY A 72 19.42 -4.67 -2.85
C GLY A 72 20.65 -5.09 -3.64
N CYS A 73 21.46 -4.14 -4.13
CA CYS A 73 22.76 -4.37 -4.77
C CYS A 73 23.92 -3.92 -3.87
#